data_AF-A0A7X6WFD3-F1
#
_entry.id   AF-A0A7X6WFD3-F1
#
_cell.length_a   1.000
_cell.length_b   1.000
_cell.length_c   1.000
_cell.angle_alpha   90.00
_cell.angle_beta   90.00
_cell.angle_gamma   90.00
#
_symmetry.space_group_name_H-M   'P 1'
#
loop_
_entity.id
_entity.type
_entity.pdbx_description
1 polymer ?
#
loop_
_entity_poly.entity_id
_entity_poly.type
_entity_poly.pdbx_seq_one_letter_code
_entity_poly.pdbx_strand_id
1 'polypeptide(L)'
;SSGMIKVREYLDMNIPIGLGSDISGGHTLNMTSVIRAAIEMSKMVWLDSDKELAPLTLSEAFYLATKGGGSLFGKVGSFEEGYEFDALIIDDSSLVFGSDLTLDERLQKYIYIGDDRNILERYVSGNRVEEPKKASFN
;
A
#
# COMPACT_ATOMS: atom_id res chain seq x y z
N SER A 1 22.04 6.68 8.90
CA SER A 1 21.36 5.38 9.15
C SER A 1 20.03 5.70 9.79
N SER A 2 18.91 5.15 9.27
CA SER A 2 17.55 5.54 9.65
C SER A 2 16.79 4.52 10.53
N GLY A 3 17.29 3.28 10.65
CA GLY A 3 16.70 2.23 11.51
C GLY A 3 15.42 1.58 10.96
N MET A 4 14.81 0.69 11.75
CA MET A 4 13.52 0.05 11.47
C MET A 4 12.50 0.49 12.52
N ILE A 5 11.36 1.02 12.08
CA ILE A 5 10.30 1.44 12.99
C ILE A 5 9.59 0.23 13.60
N LYS A 6 9.34 0.25 14.91
CA LYS A 6 8.55 -0.75 15.62
C LYS A 6 7.05 -0.52 15.45
N VAL A 7 6.56 -0.59 14.21
CA VAL A 7 5.19 -0.18 13.83
C VAL A 7 4.09 -0.78 14.71
N ARG A 8 4.26 -2.03 15.19
CA ARG A 8 3.29 -2.69 16.08
C ARG A 8 3.05 -1.92 17.37
N GLU A 9 4.09 -1.42 18.03
CA GLU A 9 3.95 -0.64 19.27
C GLU A 9 3.05 0.59 19.07
N TYR A 10 3.19 1.26 17.93
CA TYR A 10 2.42 2.45 17.60
C TYR A 10 0.95 2.13 17.28
N LEU A 11 0.72 1.01 16.57
CA LEU A 11 -0.64 0.51 16.31
C LEU A 11 -1.35 0.15 17.62
N ASP A 12 -0.67 -0.54 18.54
CA ASP A 12 -1.22 -0.93 19.83
C ASP A 12 -1.54 0.28 20.72
N MET A 13 -0.78 1.37 20.54
CA MET A 13 -1.04 2.67 21.16
C MET A 13 -2.13 3.50 20.45
N ASN A 14 -2.75 2.98 19.38
CA ASN A 14 -3.69 3.71 18.53
C ASN A 14 -3.14 5.03 17.97
N ILE A 15 -1.83 5.10 17.71
CA ILE A 15 -1.22 6.25 17.05
C ILE A 15 -1.58 6.21 15.56
N PRO A 16 -2.09 7.31 14.96
CA PRO A 16 -2.33 7.37 13.53
C PRO A 16 -1.03 7.23 12.73
N ILE A 17 -1.00 6.29 11.79
CA ILE A 17 0.15 6.00 10.93
C ILE A 17 -0.33 5.85 9.48
N GLY A 18 0.49 6.33 8.54
CA GLY A 18 0.34 6.05 7.11
C GLY A 18 1.67 5.60 6.51
N LEU A 19 1.64 5.14 5.26
CA LEU A 19 2.84 4.80 4.50
C LEU A 19 3.23 5.95 3.55
N GLY A 20 4.53 6.19 3.42
CA GLY A 20 5.08 7.17 2.49
C GLY A 20 6.25 6.60 1.70
N SER A 21 6.39 7.01 0.44
CA SER A 21 7.48 6.57 -0.44
C SER A 21 8.82 7.24 -0.13
N ASP A 22 8.79 8.40 0.52
CA ASP A 22 9.96 9.22 0.87
C ASP A 22 10.91 9.44 -0.32
N ILE A 23 10.42 9.92 -1.48
CA ILE A 23 11.26 10.05 -2.68
C ILE A 23 12.52 10.87 -2.40
N SER A 24 13.67 10.34 -2.85
CA SER A 24 15.04 10.77 -2.57
C SER A 24 15.68 10.11 -1.33
N GLY A 25 14.89 9.60 -0.38
CA GLY A 25 15.33 8.66 0.66
C GLY A 25 14.96 7.21 0.32
N GLY A 26 13.75 7.02 -0.19
CA GLY A 26 13.25 5.87 -0.92
C GLY A 26 13.44 6.01 -2.43
N HIS A 27 13.42 4.86 -3.12
CA HIS A 27 13.81 4.73 -4.52
C HIS A 27 12.64 4.37 -5.45
N THR A 28 11.39 4.45 -4.97
CA THR A 28 10.21 4.04 -5.75
C THR A 28 9.00 4.89 -5.42
N LEU A 29 8.24 5.27 -6.45
CA LEU A 29 6.92 5.90 -6.33
C LEU A 29 5.79 4.86 -6.21
N ASN A 30 6.09 3.59 -6.39
CA ASN A 30 5.08 2.54 -6.41
C ASN A 30 4.68 2.17 -4.98
N MET A 31 3.44 2.51 -4.61
CA MET A 31 2.91 2.20 -3.28
C MET A 31 2.81 0.70 -2.99
N THR A 32 2.69 -0.19 -3.99
CA THR A 32 2.75 -1.65 -3.71
C THR A 32 4.13 -2.05 -3.21
N SER A 33 5.20 -1.46 -3.75
CA SER A 33 6.56 -1.62 -3.23
C SER A 33 6.69 -1.11 -1.79
N VAL A 34 6.08 0.03 -1.47
CA VAL A 34 6.11 0.59 -0.11
C VAL A 34 5.36 -0.31 0.88
N ILE A 35 4.20 -0.85 0.49
CA ILE A 35 3.43 -1.83 1.29
C ILE A 35 4.27 -3.09 1.54
N ARG A 36 4.90 -3.66 0.50
CA ARG A 36 5.78 -4.82 0.64
C ARG A 36 6.92 -4.55 1.61
N ALA A 37 7.62 -3.43 1.43
CA ALA A 37 8.72 -3.04 2.30
C ALA A 37 8.28 -2.87 3.77
N ALA A 38 7.10 -2.29 4.02
CA ALA A 38 6.55 -2.17 5.38
C ALA A 38 6.31 -3.56 6.02
N ILE A 39 5.74 -4.50 5.28
CA ILE A 39 5.54 -5.88 5.75
C ILE A 39 6.88 -6.56 6.02
N GLU A 40 7.83 -6.47 5.09
CA GLU A 40 9.17 -7.06 5.22
C GLU A 40 9.93 -6.50 6.42
N MET A 41 9.95 -5.18 6.59
CA MET A 41 10.59 -4.55 7.74
C MET A 41 9.91 -4.92 9.06
N SER A 42 8.57 -5.06 9.08
CA SER A 42 7.87 -5.52 10.28
C SER A 42 8.22 -6.97 10.68
N LYS A 43 8.55 -7.82 9.69
CA LYS A 43 9.05 -9.19 9.96
C LYS A 43 10.48 -9.17 10.50
N MET A 44 11.32 -8.23 10.06
CA MET A 44 12.66 -8.05 10.62
C MET A 44 12.60 -7.57 12.06
N VAL A 45 11.72 -6.61 12.37
CA VAL A 45 11.45 -6.15 13.74
C VAL A 45 10.90 -7.28 14.60
N TRP A 46 9.99 -8.10 14.07
CA TRP A 46 9.50 -9.29 14.78
C TRP A 46 10.66 -10.21 15.20
N LEU A 47 11.59 -10.51 14.29
CA LEU A 47 12.77 -11.31 14.60
C LEU A 47 13.70 -10.62 15.63
N ASP A 48 13.94 -9.33 15.50
CA ASP A 48 14.80 -8.53 16.40
C ASP A 48 14.19 -8.40 17.82
N SER A 49 12.86 -8.43 17.92
CA SER A 49 12.11 -8.35 19.18
C SER A 49 11.91 -9.70 19.87
N ASP A 50 12.71 -10.73 19.55
CA ASP A 50 12.51 -12.10 20.03
C ASP A 50 11.09 -12.64 19.79
N LYS A 51 10.48 -12.23 18.66
CA LYS A 51 9.14 -12.60 18.20
C LYS A 51 7.97 -11.98 18.97
N GLU A 52 8.20 -10.98 19.82
CA GLU A 52 7.16 -10.32 20.61
C GLU A 52 6.29 -9.36 19.77
N LEU A 53 6.87 -8.62 18.83
CA LEU A 53 6.15 -7.64 18.01
C LEU A 53 5.61 -8.30 16.74
N ALA A 54 4.32 -8.65 16.73
CA ALA A 54 3.68 -9.30 15.58
C ALA A 54 3.86 -8.47 14.28
N PRO A 55 4.29 -9.10 13.17
CA PRO A 55 4.43 -8.42 11.88
C PRO A 55 3.12 -7.79 11.40
N LEU A 56 3.21 -6.87 10.46
CA LEU A 56 2.05 -6.39 9.72
C LEU A 56 1.50 -7.51 8.84
N THR A 57 0.20 -7.68 8.90
CA THR A 57 -0.57 -8.41 7.90
C THR A 57 -0.69 -7.59 6.61
N LEU A 58 -1.10 -8.23 5.51
CA LEU A 58 -1.36 -7.53 4.26
C LEU A 58 -2.47 -6.48 4.40
N SER A 59 -3.56 -6.82 5.10
CA SER A 59 -4.70 -5.92 5.31
C SER A 59 -4.33 -4.72 6.18
N GLU A 60 -3.51 -4.91 7.22
CA GLU A 60 -2.99 -3.79 8.01
C GLU A 60 -2.12 -2.86 7.16
N ALA A 61 -1.16 -3.40 6.40
CA ALA A 61 -0.30 -2.57 5.56
C ALA A 61 -1.09 -1.87 4.43
N PHE A 62 -2.08 -2.55 3.84
CA PHE A 62 -2.99 -1.97 2.86
C PHE A 62 -3.86 -0.88 3.47
N TYR A 63 -4.35 -1.07 4.71
CA TYR A 63 -5.07 -0.03 5.46
C TYR A 63 -4.20 1.21 5.67
N LEU A 64 -2.94 1.04 6.11
CA LEU A 64 -2.01 2.17 6.28
C LEU A 64 -1.75 2.94 4.97
N ALA A 65 -1.74 2.25 3.83
CA ALA A 65 -1.60 2.86 2.51
C ALA A 65 -2.88 3.49 1.94
N THR A 66 -4.05 3.18 2.52
CA THR A 66 -5.37 3.61 2.02
C THR A 66 -6.11 4.40 3.10
N LYS A 67 -7.07 3.81 3.82
CA LYS A 67 -7.91 4.52 4.80
C LYS A 67 -7.09 5.15 5.94
N GLY A 68 -6.08 4.44 6.45
CA GLY A 68 -5.21 4.90 7.52
C GLY A 68 -4.46 6.17 7.13
N GLY A 69 -3.66 6.12 6.07
CA GLY A 69 -2.97 7.30 5.53
C GLY A 69 -3.91 8.36 4.97
N GLY A 70 -4.97 7.96 4.29
CA GLY A 70 -5.99 8.82 3.70
C GLY A 70 -6.72 9.70 4.73
N SER A 71 -6.88 9.22 5.96
CA SER A 71 -7.51 9.98 7.04
C SER A 71 -6.83 11.32 7.36
N LEU A 72 -5.54 11.46 7.02
CA LEU A 72 -4.79 12.72 7.13
C LEU A 72 -5.30 13.80 6.15
N PHE A 73 -5.94 13.40 5.06
CA PHE A 73 -6.41 14.28 3.99
C PHE A 73 -7.94 14.47 4.00
N GLY A 74 -8.66 13.73 4.84
CA GLY A 74 -10.11 13.81 4.96
C GLY A 74 -10.78 12.44 4.89
N LYS A 75 -11.99 12.39 4.35
CA LYS A 75 -12.73 11.14 4.15
C LYS A 75 -12.35 10.51 2.80
N VAL A 76 -11.15 9.95 2.72
CA VAL A 76 -10.63 9.27 1.51
C VAL A 76 -9.99 7.92 1.87
N GLY A 77 -9.73 7.09 0.86
CA GLY A 77 -9.05 5.80 1.02
C GLY A 77 -9.94 4.63 1.46
N SER A 78 -11.27 4.78 1.39
CA SER A 78 -12.23 3.68 1.63
C SER A 78 -13.51 3.89 0.82
N PHE A 79 -14.17 2.79 0.46
CA PHE A 79 -15.48 2.81 -0.21
C PHE A 79 -16.62 2.80 0.82
N GLU A 80 -16.68 3.87 1.60
CA GLU A 80 -17.71 4.12 2.62
C GLU A 80 -18.56 5.33 2.23
N GLU A 81 -19.82 5.37 2.68
CA GLU A 81 -20.69 6.52 2.42
C GLU A 81 -20.07 7.83 2.97
N GLY A 82 -20.08 8.87 2.13
CA GLY A 82 -19.51 10.17 2.46
C GLY A 82 -17.98 10.25 2.32
N TYR A 83 -17.32 9.23 1.78
CA TYR A 83 -15.93 9.31 1.32
C TYR A 83 -15.85 9.80 -0.12
N GLU A 84 -14.77 10.51 -0.46
CA GLU A 84 -14.50 10.85 -1.85
C GLU A 84 -14.10 9.59 -2.64
N PHE A 85 -14.47 9.55 -3.91
CA PHE A 85 -14.16 8.43 -4.78
C PHE A 85 -12.75 8.57 -5.37
N ASP A 86 -11.77 8.17 -4.55
CA ASP A 86 -10.38 7.99 -4.94
C ASP A 86 -10.13 6.50 -5.17
N ALA A 87 -9.86 6.09 -6.40
CA ALA A 87 -9.82 4.67 -6.77
C ALA A 87 -8.82 4.36 -7.88
N LEU A 88 -8.38 3.11 -7.90
CA LEU A 88 -7.61 2.52 -8.99
C LEU A 88 -8.40 1.36 -9.60
N ILE A 89 -8.41 1.29 -10.92
CA ILE A 89 -8.88 0.10 -11.65
C ILE A 89 -7.66 -0.74 -11.96
N ILE A 90 -7.61 -1.94 -11.40
CA ILE A 90 -6.48 -2.86 -11.53
C ILE A 90 -6.84 -3.99 -12.50
N ASP A 91 -6.02 -4.19 -13.53
CA ASP A 91 -6.01 -5.37 -14.38
C ASP A 91 -4.87 -6.31 -13.96
N ASP A 92 -5.25 -7.39 -13.30
CA ASP A 92 -4.36 -8.44 -12.82
C ASP A 92 -4.38 -9.68 -13.73
N SER A 93 -4.96 -9.62 -14.93
CA SER A 93 -5.02 -10.75 -15.87
C SER A 93 -3.64 -11.34 -16.20
N SER A 94 -2.61 -10.49 -16.23
CA SER A 94 -1.20 -10.89 -16.43
C SER A 94 -0.53 -11.54 -15.21
N LEU A 95 -1.16 -11.45 -14.02
CA LEU A 95 -0.65 -11.94 -12.74
C LEU A 95 -1.36 -13.25 -12.30
N VAL A 96 -2.52 -13.54 -12.90
CA VAL A 96 -3.31 -14.73 -12.60
C VAL A 96 -2.84 -15.89 -13.47
N PHE A 97 -2.01 -16.76 -12.88
CA PHE A 97 -1.68 -18.08 -13.44
C PHE A 97 -2.40 -19.16 -12.62
N GLY A 98 -3.22 -19.99 -13.27
CA GLY A 98 -3.90 -21.13 -12.64
C GLY A 98 -5.34 -20.87 -12.20
N SER A 99 -5.79 -21.65 -11.21
CA SER A 99 -7.17 -21.78 -10.70
C SER A 99 -7.86 -20.47 -10.30
N ASP A 100 -9.18 -20.56 -10.04
CA ASP A 100 -10.01 -19.48 -9.52
C ASP A 100 -9.47 -18.94 -8.17
N LEU A 101 -8.94 -17.72 -8.19
CA LEU A 101 -8.45 -17.02 -7.01
C LEU A 101 -9.55 -16.14 -6.40
N THR A 102 -9.54 -16.05 -5.07
CA THR A 102 -10.36 -15.06 -4.35
C THR A 102 -9.87 -13.63 -4.60
N LEU A 103 -10.71 -12.63 -4.31
CA LEU A 103 -10.32 -11.22 -4.44
C LEU A 103 -9.11 -10.86 -3.55
N ASP A 104 -9.04 -11.42 -2.35
CA ASP A 104 -7.93 -11.18 -1.42
C ASP A 104 -6.61 -11.75 -1.97
N GLU A 105 -6.64 -12.94 -2.56
CA GLU A 105 -5.47 -13.54 -3.21
C GLU A 105 -5.04 -12.77 -4.46
N ARG A 106 -6.00 -12.26 -5.24
CA ARG A 106 -5.73 -11.39 -6.41
C ARG A 106 -5.08 -10.08 -5.97
N LEU A 107 -5.62 -9.43 -4.94
CA LEU A 107 -5.03 -8.22 -4.35
C LEU A 107 -3.64 -8.51 -3.80
N GLN A 108 -3.45 -9.62 -3.09
CA GLN A 108 -2.14 -10.05 -2.60
C GLN A 108 -1.16 -10.21 -3.77
N LYS A 109 -1.54 -10.91 -4.85
CA LYS A 109 -0.69 -11.04 -6.04
C LYS A 109 -0.35 -9.69 -6.64
N TYR A 110 -1.32 -8.80 -6.82
CA TYR A 110 -1.05 -7.45 -7.32
C TYR A 110 -0.04 -6.71 -6.42
N ILE A 111 -0.24 -6.75 -5.10
CA ILE A 111 0.69 -6.11 -4.15
C ILE A 111 2.08 -6.75 -4.20
N TYR A 112 2.20 -8.06 -4.41
CA TYR A 112 3.51 -8.73 -4.36
C TYR A 112 4.30 -8.70 -5.68
N ILE A 113 3.62 -8.89 -6.81
CA ILE A 113 4.27 -9.08 -8.13
C ILE A 113 3.77 -8.13 -9.20
N GLY A 114 2.72 -7.35 -8.94
CA GLY A 114 2.22 -6.33 -9.85
C GLY A 114 2.97 -5.00 -9.75
N ASP A 115 2.71 -4.12 -10.72
CA ASP A 115 3.26 -2.77 -10.78
C ASP A 115 2.32 -1.77 -11.49
N ASP A 116 2.86 -0.62 -11.93
CA ASP A 116 2.10 0.44 -12.58
C ASP A 116 1.39 -0.01 -13.85
N ARG A 117 1.90 -1.03 -14.55
CA ARG A 117 1.31 -1.56 -15.79
C ARG A 117 -0.05 -2.22 -15.55
N ASN A 118 -0.32 -2.66 -14.33
CA ASN A 118 -1.60 -3.22 -13.94
C ASN A 118 -2.65 -2.14 -13.60
N ILE A 119 -2.27 -0.86 -13.49
CA ILE A 119 -3.20 0.22 -13.18
C ILE A 119 -3.77 0.78 -14.48
N LEU A 120 -5.00 0.39 -14.82
CA LEU A 120 -5.67 0.85 -16.04
C LEU A 120 -6.21 2.28 -15.90
N GLU A 121 -6.92 2.54 -14.80
CA GLU A 121 -7.58 3.82 -14.57
C GLU A 121 -7.36 4.32 -13.16
N ARG A 122 -7.43 5.63 -13.02
CA ARG A 122 -7.25 6.35 -11.77
C ARG A 122 -8.40 7.33 -11.62
N TYR A 123 -8.96 7.43 -10.43
CA TYR A 123 -10.02 8.35 -10.08
C TYR A 123 -9.59 9.18 -8.89
N VAL A 124 -9.84 10.49 -8.95
CA VAL A 124 -9.65 11.45 -7.86
C VAL A 124 -10.93 12.26 -7.69
N SER A 125 -11.54 12.19 -6.51
CA SER A 125 -12.82 12.83 -6.18
C SER A 125 -13.91 12.52 -7.21
N GLY A 126 -13.99 11.28 -7.70
CA GLY A 126 -14.97 10.87 -8.72
C GLY A 126 -14.57 11.12 -10.17
N ASN A 127 -13.49 11.87 -10.42
CA ASN A 127 -13.05 12.23 -11.78
C ASN A 127 -11.95 11.28 -12.25
N ARG A 128 -12.12 10.69 -13.44
CA ARG A 128 -11.07 9.92 -14.09
C ARG A 128 -9.91 10.86 -14.45
N VAL A 129 -8.69 10.51 -14.02
CA VAL A 129 -7.48 11.28 -14.32
C VAL A 129 -6.58 10.54 -15.30
N GLU A 130 -5.79 11.30 -16.06
CA GLU A 130 -4.84 10.73 -17.01
C GLU A 130 -3.70 10.01 -16.29
N GLU A 131 -3.08 9.06 -16.99
CA GLU A 131 -1.86 8.42 -16.52
C GLU A 131 -0.75 9.48 -16.34
N PRO A 132 -0.07 9.53 -15.18
CA PRO A 132 1.04 10.44 -14.98
C PRO A 132 2.13 10.20 -16.01
N LYS A 133 2.61 11.27 -16.65
CA LYS A 133 3.76 11.17 -17.56
C LYS A 133 4.95 10.61 -16.79
N LYS A 134 5.51 9.49 -17.25
CA LYS A 134 6.80 9.01 -16.72
C LYS A 134 7.81 10.13 -16.91
N ALA A 135 8.54 10.48 -15.84
CA ALA A 135 9.62 11.44 -15.94
C ALA A 135 10.65 10.90 -16.94
N SER A 136 10.63 11.44 -18.15
CA SER A 136 11.66 11.21 -19.15
C SER A 136 12.88 11.97 -18.70
N PHE A 137 13.82 11.27 -18.06
CA PHE A 137 15.18 11.76 -17.89
C PHE A 137 15.88 11.58 -19.24
N ASN A 138 15.93 12.64 -20.03
CA ASN A 138 16.86 12.74 -21.17
C ASN A 138 18.26 13.07 -20.65
#